data_AF-A0A8H3J6P0-F1
#
_entry.id   AF-A0A8H3J6P0-F1
#
_cell.length_a   1.000
_cell.length_b   1.000
_cell.length_c   1.000
_cell.angle_alpha   90.00
_cell.angle_beta   90.00
_cell.angle_gamma   90.00
#
_symmetry.space_group_name_H-M   'P 1'
#
loop_
_entity.id
_entity.type
_entity.pdbx_description
1 polymer ?
#
loop_
_entity_poly.entity_id
_entity_poly.type
_entity_poly.pdbx_seq_one_letter_code
_entity_poly.pdbx_strand_id
1 'polypeptide(L)'
;MRYSRSPPFTIIAALLLALCVSVYTLRNAQTDSPPRFFEFQHHPYTPSFTLHSSAASKARQISPAELMARPLPSGPHMPKLLHQSWSSTNLPAKFEQWSLSCREMNSDFEWVLWADDDNRLLVEKYAPQFLAKYDSLKSEIYRADAVRNLYMFLFGGVYADLDTECLRPYETLFAQHDISSSSRSEINSTQDTTSAPTTNATATSTSSILSSMSDPRTAFLARMGNDYSKKHSIPNAWMASTPSHPFWLLPLNLVASGTKPYGDWPEAVTGPDALFYLVNEYLKNYSGNEDAEARFGEYLRRSELRELYVESLPEKNPRASAGERRHEMVLLGKETIFPYWWGEKDLESVCRAGAEGFDPETCKDILDVQALGSWSVTYWSHSWNKEGGHDEGHLSAMESWIGLSGKKLLPGATKRRKRRELLLI
;
A
#
# COMPACT_ATOMS: atom_id res chain seq x y z
N MET A 1 17.16 -84.17 10.72
CA MET A 1 17.78 -83.37 9.63
C MET A 1 16.69 -82.63 8.86
N ARG A 2 16.66 -81.30 8.94
CA ARG A 2 16.51 -80.35 7.82
C ARG A 2 16.25 -78.95 8.41
N TYR A 3 17.29 -78.13 8.28
CA TYR A 3 17.25 -76.68 8.43
C TYR A 3 16.37 -76.08 7.34
N SER A 4 15.53 -75.09 7.68
CA SER A 4 15.02 -74.10 6.73
C SER A 4 15.09 -72.74 7.41
N ARG A 5 16.05 -71.92 6.97
CA ARG A 5 16.22 -70.52 7.38
C ARG A 5 15.22 -69.67 6.59
N SER A 6 14.30 -69.03 7.29
CA SER A 6 13.46 -67.95 6.77
C SER A 6 14.30 -66.66 6.60
N PRO A 7 13.93 -65.75 5.68
CA PRO A 7 14.87 -64.83 5.05
C PRO A 7 15.16 -63.57 5.89
N PRO A 8 16.27 -62.86 5.59
CA PRO A 8 16.74 -61.68 6.33
C PRO A 8 15.85 -60.42 6.17
N PHE A 9 14.75 -60.50 5.41
CA PHE A 9 13.95 -59.33 5.04
C PHE A 9 13.19 -58.67 6.20
N THR A 10 12.74 -59.42 7.19
CA THR A 10 12.04 -58.84 8.36
C THR A 10 12.98 -58.11 9.31
N ILE A 11 14.22 -58.59 9.44
CA ILE A 11 15.25 -57.93 10.26
C ILE A 11 15.78 -56.69 9.55
N ILE A 12 15.99 -56.76 8.22
CA ILE A 12 16.41 -55.60 7.42
C ILE A 12 15.31 -54.52 7.38
N ALA A 13 14.04 -54.90 7.25
CA ALA A 13 12.93 -53.95 7.30
C ALA A 13 12.79 -53.27 8.67
N ALA A 14 12.97 -54.03 9.76
CA ALA A 14 12.96 -53.46 11.12
C ALA A 14 14.15 -52.51 11.37
N LEU A 15 15.34 -52.85 10.85
CA LEU A 15 16.52 -51.98 10.94
C LEU A 15 16.39 -50.72 10.10
N LEU A 16 15.79 -50.81 8.90
CA LEU A 16 15.50 -49.63 8.07
C LEU A 16 14.43 -48.73 8.68
N LEU A 17 13.39 -49.30 9.30
CA LEU A 17 12.38 -48.51 10.02
C LEU A 17 13.00 -47.82 11.25
N ALA A 18 13.85 -48.52 12.01
CA ALA A 18 14.58 -47.95 13.13
C ALA A 18 15.57 -46.85 12.70
N LEU A 19 16.23 -47.01 11.56
CA LEU A 19 17.08 -45.96 10.97
C LEU A 19 16.24 -44.76 10.50
N CYS A 20 15.10 -44.97 9.85
CA CYS A 20 14.20 -43.88 9.44
C CYS A 20 13.64 -43.11 10.64
N VAL A 21 13.25 -43.80 11.71
CA VAL A 21 12.80 -43.16 12.96
C VAL A 21 13.96 -42.43 13.64
N SER A 22 15.17 -43.01 13.67
CA SER A 22 16.35 -42.37 14.27
C SER A 22 16.83 -41.14 13.47
N VAL A 23 16.77 -41.18 12.13
CA VAL A 23 17.08 -40.04 11.27
C VAL A 23 16.00 -38.97 11.40
N TYR A 24 14.72 -39.35 11.52
CA TYR A 24 13.62 -38.40 11.75
C TYR A 24 13.72 -37.73 13.12
N THR A 25 14.05 -38.48 14.19
CA THR A 25 14.26 -37.91 15.53
C THR A 25 15.54 -37.07 15.60
N LEU A 26 16.63 -37.44 14.92
CA LEU A 26 17.83 -36.61 14.82
C LEU A 26 17.61 -35.33 14.01
N ARG A 27 16.80 -35.38 12.93
CA ARG A 27 16.47 -34.20 12.12
C ARG A 27 15.56 -33.22 12.86
N ASN A 28 14.65 -33.73 13.70
CA ASN A 28 13.76 -32.90 14.53
C ASN A 28 14.41 -32.47 15.87
N ALA A 29 15.43 -33.19 16.36
CA ALA A 29 16.20 -32.77 17.55
C ALA A 29 17.18 -31.63 17.25
N GLN A 30 17.39 -31.28 15.98
CA GLN A 30 18.30 -30.21 15.56
C GLN A 30 17.59 -28.89 15.20
N THR A 31 16.26 -28.80 15.45
CA THR A 31 15.47 -27.60 15.20
C THR A 31 14.87 -26.93 16.44
N ASP A 32 15.10 -27.46 17.65
CA ASP A 32 14.71 -26.79 18.90
C ASP A 32 15.87 -25.92 19.42
N SER A 33 16.14 -24.84 18.70
CA SER A 33 16.67 -23.62 19.34
C SER A 33 15.50 -22.64 19.38
N PRO A 34 15.05 -22.18 20.56
CA PRO A 34 14.04 -21.13 20.61
C PRO A 34 14.57 -19.91 19.84
N PRO A 35 13.71 -19.17 19.11
CA PRO A 35 14.14 -17.93 18.49
C PRO A 35 14.76 -17.06 19.58
N ARG A 36 15.95 -16.53 19.34
CA ARG A 36 16.55 -15.52 20.21
C ARG A 36 15.54 -14.38 20.32
N PHE A 37 14.87 -14.30 21.46
CA PHE A 37 14.21 -13.08 21.89
C PHE A 37 15.30 -12.02 21.97
N PHE A 38 15.31 -11.10 21.01
CA PHE A 38 15.94 -9.81 21.23
C PHE A 38 15.10 -9.14 22.31
N GLU A 39 15.61 -9.17 23.54
CA GLU A 39 15.12 -8.35 24.64
C GLU A 39 15.36 -6.90 24.21
N PHE A 40 14.29 -6.24 23.74
CA PHE A 40 14.30 -4.83 23.43
C PHE A 40 14.59 -4.08 24.74
N GLN A 41 15.81 -3.59 24.89
CA GLN A 41 16.07 -2.52 25.85
C GLN A 41 15.28 -1.29 25.38
N HIS A 42 14.13 -1.06 26.02
CA HIS A 42 13.41 0.20 25.93
C HIS A 42 14.32 1.33 26.43
N HIS A 43 15.04 1.98 25.52
CA HIS A 43 15.56 3.31 25.78
C HIS A 43 14.37 4.28 25.72
N PRO A 44 14.07 5.04 26.80
CA PRO A 44 13.07 6.08 26.74
C PRO A 44 13.58 7.20 25.82
N TYR A 45 13.21 7.14 24.55
CA TYR A 45 13.37 8.25 23.64
C TYR A 45 12.38 9.33 24.09
N THR A 46 12.91 10.39 24.71
CA THR A 46 12.16 11.61 24.98
C THR A 46 12.39 12.56 23.81
N PRO A 47 11.43 12.73 22.89
CA PRO A 47 11.55 13.77 21.88
C PRO A 47 11.40 15.13 22.59
N SER A 48 12.48 15.89 22.66
CA SER A 48 12.41 17.32 22.97
C SER A 48 11.76 18.03 21.79
N PHE A 49 10.44 18.15 21.81
CA PHE A 49 9.71 19.02 20.88
C PHE A 49 9.99 20.47 21.25
N THR A 50 10.95 21.10 20.56
CA THR A 50 10.99 22.56 20.49
C THR A 50 9.89 23.01 19.55
N LEU A 51 8.85 23.60 20.13
CA LEU A 51 7.69 24.16 19.44
C LEU A 51 8.14 25.39 18.63
N HIS A 52 8.65 25.17 17.41
CA HIS A 52 8.77 26.22 16.43
C HIS A 52 7.41 26.39 15.74
N SER A 53 6.74 27.48 16.10
CA SER A 53 5.56 28.01 15.42
C SER A 53 5.93 28.45 14.00
N SER A 54 6.07 27.50 13.08
CA SER A 54 5.79 27.71 11.67
C SER A 54 4.44 27.06 11.39
N ALA A 55 3.55 27.73 10.65
CA ALA A 55 2.33 27.10 10.14
C ALA A 55 2.70 25.70 9.62
N ALA A 56 2.02 24.65 10.10
CA ALA A 56 2.37 23.27 9.77
C ALA A 56 2.51 23.14 8.24
N SER A 57 3.72 22.80 7.78
CA SER A 57 3.93 22.52 6.37
C SER A 57 3.10 21.29 6.01
N LYS A 58 2.46 21.29 4.85
CA LYS A 58 1.69 20.15 4.34
C LYS A 58 2.14 19.78 2.94
N ALA A 59 1.95 18.52 2.57
CA ALA A 59 2.28 17.99 1.26
C ALA A 59 1.76 18.90 0.13
N ARG A 60 2.65 19.19 -0.83
CA ARG A 60 2.35 20.05 -1.98
C ARG A 60 1.34 19.37 -2.88
N GLN A 61 0.21 20.02 -3.14
CA GLN A 61 -0.76 19.48 -4.10
C GLN A 61 -0.23 19.61 -5.54
N ILE A 62 -0.39 18.55 -6.33
CA ILE A 62 -0.19 18.54 -7.78
C ILE A 62 -1.43 17.93 -8.45
N SER A 63 -1.72 18.34 -9.68
CA SER A 63 -2.82 17.73 -10.43
C SER A 63 -2.42 16.37 -11.02
N PRO A 64 -3.37 15.46 -11.26
CA PRO A 64 -3.14 14.25 -12.06
C PRO A 64 -2.46 14.54 -13.40
N ALA A 65 -2.87 15.59 -14.10
CA ALA A 65 -2.25 16.02 -15.36
C ALA A 65 -0.77 16.43 -15.18
N GLU A 66 -0.42 17.17 -14.12
CA GLU A 66 0.97 17.53 -13.81
C GLU A 66 1.81 16.28 -13.53
N LEU A 67 1.29 15.33 -12.74
CA LEU A 67 1.98 14.07 -12.45
C LEU A 67 2.20 13.24 -13.73
N MET A 68 1.15 13.05 -14.52
CA MET A 68 1.22 12.29 -15.77
C MET A 68 2.13 12.95 -16.83
N ALA A 69 2.38 14.25 -16.76
CA ALA A 69 3.29 14.93 -17.68
C ALA A 69 4.78 14.68 -17.38
N ARG A 70 5.11 14.12 -16.21
CA ARG A 70 6.49 13.84 -15.81
C ARG A 70 7.00 12.52 -16.38
N PRO A 71 8.32 12.35 -16.52
CA PRO A 71 8.90 11.02 -16.73
C PRO A 71 8.49 10.07 -15.59
N LEU A 72 8.17 8.82 -15.93
CA LEU A 72 7.86 7.82 -14.92
C LEU A 72 9.10 7.57 -14.03
N PRO A 73 8.94 7.49 -12.70
CA PRO A 73 10.06 7.27 -11.81
C PRO A 73 10.67 5.88 -12.05
N SER A 74 12.00 5.83 -12.06
CA SER A 74 12.77 4.61 -12.23
C SER A 74 13.64 4.35 -11.00
N GLY A 75 13.66 3.11 -10.51
CA GLY A 75 14.53 2.71 -9.41
C GLY A 75 13.76 2.05 -8.25
N PRO A 76 14.50 1.51 -7.26
CA PRO A 76 13.95 0.82 -6.11
C PRO A 76 13.63 1.75 -4.92
N HIS A 77 13.69 3.07 -5.12
CA HIS A 77 13.39 4.03 -4.06
C HIS A 77 11.88 4.26 -3.91
N MET A 78 11.43 4.54 -2.70
CA MET A 78 10.04 4.93 -2.45
C MET A 78 9.81 6.39 -2.89
N PRO A 79 8.93 6.65 -3.86
CA PRO A 79 8.57 8.00 -4.24
C PRO A 79 7.77 8.69 -3.13
N LYS A 80 8.09 9.95 -2.83
CA LYS A 80 7.34 10.78 -1.87
C LYS A 80 6.05 11.33 -2.49
N LEU A 81 5.17 10.42 -2.87
CA LEU A 81 3.86 10.70 -3.47
C LEU A 81 2.76 10.09 -2.61
N LEU A 82 1.75 10.88 -2.27
CA LEU A 82 0.53 10.46 -1.59
C LEU A 82 -0.65 10.58 -2.56
N HIS A 83 -1.23 9.45 -2.92
CA HIS A 83 -2.39 9.33 -3.77
C HIS A 83 -3.65 9.12 -2.93
N GLN A 84 -4.69 9.89 -3.20
CA GLN A 84 -6.05 9.65 -2.72
C GLN A 84 -7.02 9.78 -3.90
N SER A 85 -8.18 9.15 -3.85
CA SER A 85 -9.15 9.20 -4.95
C SER A 85 -10.54 9.50 -4.42
N TRP A 86 -11.31 10.27 -5.20
CA TRP A 86 -12.72 10.52 -4.95
C TRP A 86 -13.46 10.70 -6.27
N SER A 87 -14.78 10.74 -6.25
CA SER A 87 -15.57 10.97 -7.48
C SER A 87 -15.35 12.36 -8.07
N SER A 88 -14.94 13.33 -7.25
CA SER A 88 -14.61 14.69 -7.71
C SER A 88 -13.51 15.33 -6.85
N THR A 89 -13.10 16.53 -7.21
CA THR A 89 -12.14 17.32 -6.41
C THR A 89 -12.75 18.00 -5.19
N ASN A 90 -14.08 17.96 -5.03
CA ASN A 90 -14.77 18.48 -3.85
C ASN A 90 -14.95 17.35 -2.83
N LEU A 91 -14.24 17.47 -1.71
CA LEU A 91 -14.26 16.49 -0.64
C LEU A 91 -15.31 16.87 0.43
N PRO A 92 -16.07 15.91 0.96
CA PRO A 92 -16.81 16.07 2.20
C PRO A 92 -15.90 16.51 3.35
N ALA A 93 -16.44 17.26 4.32
CA ALA A 93 -15.66 17.87 5.40
C ALA A 93 -14.78 16.87 6.18
N LYS A 94 -15.29 15.67 6.52
CA LYS A 94 -14.49 14.66 7.22
C LYS A 94 -13.30 14.18 6.38
N PHE A 95 -13.52 13.93 5.09
CA PHE A 95 -12.47 13.52 4.15
C PHE A 95 -11.40 14.60 3.95
N GLU A 96 -11.81 15.87 3.92
CA GLU A 96 -10.85 16.97 3.86
C GLU A 96 -9.96 17.02 5.11
N GLN A 97 -10.52 16.81 6.31
CA GLN A 97 -9.77 16.80 7.57
C GLN A 97 -8.80 15.61 7.66
N TRP A 98 -9.25 14.40 7.33
CA TRP A 98 -8.38 13.23 7.34
C TRP A 98 -7.30 13.31 6.26
N SER A 99 -7.64 13.77 5.06
CA SER A 99 -6.64 14.08 4.03
C SER A 99 -5.62 15.12 4.50
N LEU A 100 -6.06 16.18 5.20
CA LEU A 100 -5.16 17.17 5.78
C LEU A 100 -4.18 16.55 6.78
N SER A 101 -4.65 15.67 7.68
CA SER A 101 -3.77 14.97 8.63
C SER A 101 -2.65 14.19 7.91
N CYS A 102 -2.99 13.50 6.82
CA CYS A 102 -2.03 12.77 6.00
C CYS A 102 -1.04 13.66 5.29
N ARG A 103 -1.47 14.83 4.82
CA ARG A 103 -0.59 15.79 4.16
C ARG A 103 0.33 16.50 5.15
N GLU A 104 -0.10 16.74 6.37
CA GLU A 104 0.73 17.34 7.42
C GLU A 104 1.77 16.33 7.94
N MET A 105 1.36 15.07 8.19
CA MET A 105 2.30 14.01 8.60
C MET A 105 3.33 13.68 7.52
N ASN A 106 2.99 13.88 6.25
CA ASN A 106 3.87 13.64 5.10
C ASN A 106 4.19 14.96 4.38
N SER A 107 4.58 16.00 5.13
CA SER A 107 4.75 17.35 4.60
C SER A 107 5.80 17.51 3.48
N ASP A 108 6.73 16.57 3.37
CA ASP A 108 7.76 16.50 2.34
C ASP A 108 7.32 15.70 1.09
N PHE A 109 6.09 15.20 1.07
CA PHE A 109 5.49 14.50 -0.07
C PHE A 109 4.79 15.49 -1.00
N GLU A 110 4.47 15.02 -2.21
CA GLU A 110 3.44 15.63 -3.04
C GLU A 110 2.14 14.84 -2.92
N TRP A 111 1.01 15.54 -2.94
CA TRP A 111 -0.32 14.97 -2.80
C TRP A 111 -1.11 15.08 -4.10
N VAL A 112 -1.72 13.99 -4.52
CA VAL A 112 -2.56 13.89 -5.73
C VAL A 112 -3.92 13.36 -5.34
N LEU A 113 -4.96 14.15 -5.65
CA LEU A 113 -6.35 13.70 -5.61
C LEU A 113 -6.79 13.34 -7.03
N TRP A 114 -7.20 12.09 -7.22
CA TRP A 114 -7.68 11.59 -8.50
C TRP A 114 -9.22 11.57 -8.54
N ALA A 115 -9.80 12.30 -9.48
CA ALA A 115 -11.23 12.22 -9.80
C ALA A 115 -11.54 11.08 -10.78
N ASP A 116 -12.81 10.71 -10.96
CA ASP A 116 -13.21 9.64 -11.88
C ASP A 116 -12.75 9.90 -13.33
N ASP A 117 -12.85 11.15 -13.79
CA ASP A 117 -12.35 11.54 -15.12
C ASP A 117 -10.82 11.40 -15.23
N ASP A 118 -10.07 11.73 -14.16
CA ASP A 118 -8.62 11.57 -14.12
C ASP A 118 -8.23 10.08 -14.18
N ASN A 119 -9.00 9.22 -13.51
CA ASN A 119 -8.80 7.78 -13.48
C ASN A 119 -8.94 7.18 -14.88
N ARG A 120 -10.00 7.58 -15.60
CA ARG A 120 -10.21 7.15 -16.97
C ARG A 120 -9.10 7.64 -17.91
N LEU A 121 -8.68 8.91 -17.77
CA LEU A 121 -7.57 9.48 -18.55
C LEU A 121 -6.24 8.75 -18.29
N LEU A 122 -5.99 8.33 -17.04
CA LEU A 122 -4.80 7.53 -16.71
C LEU A 122 -4.79 6.20 -17.45
N VAL A 123 -5.92 5.48 -17.45
CA VAL A 123 -6.07 4.21 -18.17
C VAL A 123 -5.89 4.40 -19.66
N GLU A 124 -6.55 5.41 -20.24
CA GLU A 124 -6.44 5.73 -21.67
C GLU A 124 -4.99 6.02 -22.09
N LYS A 125 -4.24 6.73 -21.23
CA LYS A 125 -2.85 7.10 -21.52
C LYS A 125 -1.86 5.94 -21.40
N TYR A 126 -1.94 5.15 -20.32
CA TYR A 126 -0.90 4.17 -19.98
C TYR A 126 -1.30 2.71 -20.18
N ALA A 127 -2.59 2.42 -20.32
CA ALA A 127 -3.10 1.08 -20.57
C ALA A 127 -4.25 1.09 -21.59
N PRO A 128 -4.07 1.67 -22.79
CA PRO A 128 -5.14 1.79 -23.79
C PRO A 128 -5.76 0.44 -24.19
N GLN A 129 -4.99 -0.64 -24.17
CA GLN A 129 -5.46 -2.00 -24.40
C GLN A 129 -6.45 -2.51 -23.33
N PHE A 130 -6.41 -1.93 -22.12
CA PHE A 130 -7.31 -2.26 -21.02
C PHE A 130 -8.54 -1.34 -20.95
N LEU A 131 -8.54 -0.21 -21.67
CA LEU A 131 -9.56 0.84 -21.56
C LEU A 131 -10.98 0.31 -21.81
N ALA A 132 -11.18 -0.52 -22.84
CA ALA A 132 -12.49 -1.09 -23.13
C ALA A 132 -13.02 -1.96 -21.98
N LYS A 133 -12.12 -2.71 -21.30
CA LYS A 133 -12.50 -3.52 -20.15
C LYS A 133 -12.81 -2.65 -18.94
N TYR A 134 -12.00 -1.63 -18.70
CA TYR A 134 -12.20 -0.64 -17.64
C TYR A 134 -13.56 0.07 -17.78
N ASP A 135 -13.88 0.58 -18.96
CA ASP A 135 -15.16 1.25 -19.24
C ASP A 135 -16.35 0.29 -19.04
N SER A 136 -16.17 -1.02 -19.29
CA SER A 136 -17.20 -2.06 -19.09
C SER A 136 -17.46 -2.45 -17.62
N LEU A 137 -16.66 -1.96 -16.67
CA LEU A 137 -16.87 -2.25 -15.25
C LEU A 137 -18.21 -1.66 -14.78
N LYS A 138 -18.86 -2.36 -13.85
CA LYS A 138 -20.27 -2.13 -13.51
C LYS A 138 -20.54 -0.75 -12.92
N SER A 139 -19.61 -0.19 -12.17
CA SER A 139 -19.75 1.10 -11.49
C SER A 139 -18.39 1.68 -11.09
N GLU A 140 -18.38 2.92 -10.61
CA GLU A 140 -17.14 3.65 -10.29
C GLU A 140 -16.30 3.01 -9.19
N ILE A 141 -16.91 2.35 -8.19
CA ILE A 141 -16.12 1.64 -7.17
C ILE A 141 -15.24 0.54 -7.78
N TYR A 142 -15.72 -0.19 -8.80
CA TYR A 142 -14.89 -1.18 -9.48
C TYR A 142 -13.72 -0.50 -10.20
N ARG A 143 -14.00 0.67 -10.81
CA ARG A 143 -13.01 1.45 -11.55
C ARG A 143 -11.95 2.04 -10.64
N ALA A 144 -12.34 2.61 -9.50
CA ALA A 144 -11.46 3.13 -8.46
C ALA A 144 -10.59 2.02 -7.84
N ASP A 145 -11.17 0.86 -7.57
CA ASP A 145 -10.45 -0.32 -7.08
C ASP A 145 -9.45 -0.88 -8.10
N ALA A 146 -9.78 -0.88 -9.39
CA ALA A 146 -8.86 -1.31 -10.43
C ALA A 146 -7.71 -0.30 -10.62
N VAL A 147 -8.05 0.98 -10.83
CA VAL A 147 -7.09 2.02 -11.25
C VAL A 147 -6.03 2.34 -10.20
N ARG A 148 -6.32 2.17 -8.90
CA ARG A 148 -5.33 2.41 -7.84
C ARG A 148 -4.08 1.52 -7.95
N ASN A 149 -4.20 0.37 -8.62
CA ASN A 149 -3.05 -0.48 -8.95
C ASN A 149 -2.15 0.15 -10.03
N LEU A 150 -2.70 0.93 -10.97
CA LEU A 150 -1.91 1.70 -11.92
C LEU A 150 -1.11 2.81 -11.24
N TYR A 151 -1.63 3.44 -10.18
CA TYR A 151 -0.83 4.41 -9.41
C TYR A 151 0.44 3.76 -8.88
N MET A 152 0.26 2.60 -8.22
CA MET A 152 1.37 1.86 -7.61
C MET A 152 2.36 1.33 -8.66
N PHE A 153 1.86 0.86 -9.82
CA PHE A 153 2.72 0.40 -10.89
C PHE A 153 3.50 1.53 -11.57
N LEU A 154 2.83 2.63 -11.93
CA LEU A 154 3.41 3.70 -12.74
C LEU A 154 4.25 4.66 -11.91
N PHE A 155 3.69 5.13 -10.80
CA PHE A 155 4.26 6.22 -10.01
C PHE A 155 4.86 5.75 -8.69
N GLY A 156 4.42 4.60 -8.16
CA GLY A 156 4.78 4.17 -6.81
C GLY A 156 4.17 5.08 -5.75
N GLY A 157 4.85 5.21 -4.61
CA GLY A 157 4.43 6.05 -3.49
C GLY A 157 3.40 5.34 -2.61
N VAL A 158 2.51 6.11 -1.99
CA VAL A 158 1.49 5.62 -1.06
C VAL A 158 0.11 5.97 -1.58
N TYR A 159 -0.78 4.99 -1.61
CA TYR A 159 -2.21 5.20 -1.74
C TYR A 159 -2.88 5.01 -0.37
N ALA A 160 -3.79 5.90 -0.02
CA ALA A 160 -4.68 5.76 1.14
C ALA A 160 -6.09 6.25 0.80
N ASP A 161 -7.12 5.55 1.27
CA ASP A 161 -8.50 6.04 1.17
C ASP A 161 -8.67 7.35 1.98
N LEU A 162 -9.74 8.09 1.68
CA LEU A 162 -9.99 9.40 2.28
C LEU A 162 -10.52 9.35 3.72
N ASP A 163 -10.88 8.17 4.20
CA ASP A 163 -11.25 7.89 5.58
C ASP A 163 -10.08 7.37 6.43
N THR A 164 -8.86 7.57 5.95
CA THR A 164 -7.61 7.32 6.67
C THR A 164 -7.09 8.60 7.34
N GLU A 165 -6.91 8.56 8.66
CA GLU A 165 -6.14 9.54 9.42
C GLU A 165 -4.70 9.05 9.59
N CYS A 166 -3.74 9.91 9.25
CA CYS A 166 -2.32 9.58 9.41
C CYS A 166 -1.80 10.12 10.75
N LEU A 167 -1.08 9.26 11.45
CA LEU A 167 -0.57 9.50 12.80
C LEU A 167 0.94 9.73 12.81
N ARG A 168 1.64 9.30 11.74
CA ARG A 168 3.10 9.38 11.60
C ARG A 168 3.52 9.57 10.14
N PRO A 169 4.72 10.11 9.87
CA PRO A 169 5.28 10.15 8.52
C PRO A 169 5.53 8.74 7.99
N TYR A 170 4.99 8.41 6.81
CA TYR A 170 5.18 7.10 6.17
C TYR A 170 6.64 6.85 5.77
N GLU A 171 7.43 7.90 5.57
CA GLU A 171 8.89 7.78 5.40
C GLU A 171 9.55 6.93 6.49
N THR A 172 9.10 7.09 7.75
CA THR A 172 9.66 6.34 8.88
C THR A 172 9.25 4.86 8.88
N LEU A 173 8.14 4.51 8.23
CA LEU A 173 7.75 3.13 8.00
C LEU A 173 8.69 2.48 6.96
N PHE A 174 8.95 3.15 5.84
CA PHE A 174 9.81 2.59 4.78
C PHE A 174 11.27 2.48 5.20
N ALA A 175 11.76 3.43 6.01
CA ALA A 175 13.10 3.37 6.59
C ALA A 175 13.32 2.15 7.50
N GLN A 176 12.26 1.60 8.12
CA GLN A 176 12.35 0.36 8.92
C GLN A 176 12.54 -0.89 8.07
N HIS A 177 12.34 -0.80 6.75
CA HIS A 177 12.49 -1.87 5.78
C HIS A 177 13.67 -1.64 4.84
N ASP A 178 14.65 -0.82 5.24
CA ASP A 178 15.85 -0.46 4.46
C ASP A 178 15.57 0.14 3.08
N ILE A 179 14.40 0.76 2.88
CA ILE A 179 14.05 1.44 1.64
C ILE A 179 14.37 2.93 1.77
N SER A 180 15.35 3.39 0.99
CA SER A 180 15.68 4.81 0.88
C SER A 180 14.63 5.58 0.07
N SER A 181 14.25 6.77 0.54
CA SER A 181 13.43 7.69 -0.26
C SER A 181 14.28 8.54 -1.20
N SER A 182 13.79 8.73 -2.42
CA SER A 182 14.45 9.63 -3.36
C SER A 182 14.19 11.07 -2.93
N SER A 183 15.21 11.76 -2.39
CA SER A 183 15.15 13.21 -2.23
C SER A 183 15.17 13.88 -3.62
N ARG A 184 14.43 14.98 -3.78
CA ARG A 184 14.22 15.71 -5.05
C ARG A 184 15.49 16.34 -5.64
N SER A 185 16.67 16.14 -5.06
CA SER A 185 17.88 16.91 -5.38
C SER A 185 18.73 16.39 -6.54
N GLU A 186 18.41 15.24 -7.16
CA GLU A 186 19.30 14.66 -8.18
C GLU A 186 18.94 15.02 -9.64
N ILE A 187 17.88 15.79 -9.88
CA ILE A 187 17.49 16.24 -11.23
C ILE A 187 17.80 17.72 -11.37
N ASN A 188 19.08 18.11 -11.34
CA ASN A 188 19.61 19.35 -11.92
C ASN A 188 21.14 19.41 -11.77
N SER A 189 21.86 18.71 -12.65
CA SER A 189 23.28 19.00 -12.91
C SER A 189 23.64 18.73 -14.37
N THR A 190 22.93 19.39 -15.29
CA THR A 190 23.51 19.71 -16.59
C THR A 190 24.20 21.07 -16.48
N GLN A 191 25.50 21.06 -16.18
CA GLN A 191 26.37 22.18 -16.54
C GLN A 191 27.75 21.69 -17.01
N ASP A 192 27.91 21.89 -18.31
CA ASP A 192 29.11 22.08 -19.12
C ASP A 192 30.33 22.65 -18.36
N THR A 193 31.50 22.01 -18.48
CA THR A 193 32.75 22.70 -18.88
C THR A 193 33.91 21.72 -19.09
N THR A 194 34.58 21.94 -20.22
CA THR A 194 35.87 21.41 -20.68
C THR A 194 37.02 21.59 -19.67
N SER A 195 37.75 20.52 -19.34
CA SER A 195 39.20 20.50 -18.98
C SER A 195 39.75 19.07 -18.83
N ALA A 196 40.97 18.84 -19.33
CA ALA A 196 41.68 17.56 -19.42
C ALA A 196 42.28 17.07 -18.06
N PRO A 197 42.82 15.82 -17.97
CA PRO A 197 42.75 15.00 -16.77
C PRO A 197 43.92 15.20 -15.80
N THR A 198 43.62 15.22 -14.50
CA THR A 198 44.62 14.96 -13.46
C THR A 198 44.18 13.73 -12.67
N THR A 199 45.02 12.70 -12.74
CA THR A 199 44.89 11.42 -12.05
C THR A 199 44.92 11.62 -10.54
N ASN A 200 43.84 11.26 -9.86
CA ASN A 200 43.86 10.72 -8.50
C ASN A 200 42.61 9.85 -8.32
N ALA A 201 42.83 8.54 -8.24
CA ALA A 201 41.80 7.55 -8.07
C ALA A 201 41.35 7.51 -6.59
N THR A 202 40.13 7.97 -6.34
CA THR A 202 39.32 7.56 -5.18
C THR A 202 38.23 6.63 -5.69
N ALA A 203 38.51 5.33 -5.63
CA ALA A 203 37.54 4.27 -5.85
C ALA A 203 36.55 4.24 -4.67
N THR A 204 35.52 5.10 -4.70
CA THR A 204 34.43 5.04 -3.70
C THR A 204 33.05 5.38 -4.28
N SER A 205 32.93 5.60 -5.60
CA SER A 205 31.65 6.00 -6.23
C SER A 205 31.00 4.93 -7.11
N THR A 206 31.68 3.81 -7.39
CA THR A 206 31.12 2.72 -8.23
C THR A 206 30.39 1.64 -7.42
N SER A 207 30.67 1.51 -6.12
CA SER A 207 30.00 0.54 -5.25
C SER A 207 28.56 0.93 -4.88
N SER A 208 28.26 2.22 -4.71
CA SER A 208 26.90 2.68 -4.38
C SER A 208 25.96 2.60 -5.58
N ILE A 209 26.46 2.89 -6.78
CA ILE A 209 25.67 2.83 -8.02
C ILE A 209 25.38 1.38 -8.42
N LEU A 210 26.33 0.45 -8.23
CA LEU A 210 26.05 -0.98 -8.44
C LEU A 210 25.13 -1.58 -7.36
N SER A 211 25.22 -1.12 -6.10
CA SER A 211 24.33 -1.55 -5.01
C SER A 211 22.87 -1.10 -5.23
N SER A 212 22.68 0.12 -5.74
CA SER A 212 21.34 0.65 -6.07
C SER A 212 20.63 -0.14 -7.18
N MET A 213 21.36 -0.89 -8.02
CA MET A 213 20.77 -1.78 -9.03
C MET A 213 20.39 -3.17 -8.50
N SER A 214 20.81 -3.53 -7.28
CA SER A 214 20.45 -4.80 -6.63
C SER A 214 19.30 -4.72 -5.64
N ASP A 215 18.91 -3.52 -5.21
CA ASP A 215 17.81 -3.37 -4.25
C ASP A 215 16.50 -3.80 -4.90
N PRO A 216 15.69 -4.63 -4.21
CA PRO A 216 14.44 -5.12 -4.75
C PRO A 216 13.47 -3.95 -4.94
N ARG A 217 12.62 -4.07 -5.96
CA ARG A 217 11.38 -3.29 -5.96
C ARG A 217 10.46 -3.89 -4.91
N THR A 218 9.80 -3.06 -4.13
CA THR A 218 8.98 -3.53 -3.00
C THR A 218 7.53 -3.04 -3.12
N ALA A 219 6.59 -3.95 -2.87
CA ALA A 219 5.17 -3.66 -2.68
C ALA A 219 4.80 -3.87 -1.21
N PHE A 220 4.11 -2.90 -0.62
CA PHE A 220 3.59 -2.95 0.73
C PHE A 220 2.07 -3.04 0.69
N LEU A 221 1.55 -4.00 1.45
CA LEU A 221 0.15 -4.11 1.80
C LEU A 221 0.06 -4.27 3.30
N ALA A 222 -1.07 -3.89 3.90
CA ALA A 222 -1.29 -4.06 5.32
C ALA A 222 -2.42 -5.05 5.59
N ARG A 223 -2.26 -5.81 6.68
CA ARG A 223 -3.26 -6.77 7.12
C ARG A 223 -4.29 -6.12 8.02
N MET A 224 -5.43 -6.78 8.16
CA MET A 224 -6.52 -6.36 9.01
C MET A 224 -7.18 -7.56 9.68
N GLY A 225 -7.71 -7.34 10.89
CA GLY A 225 -8.42 -8.34 11.67
C GLY A 225 -7.51 -9.36 12.33
N ASN A 226 -8.12 -10.28 13.08
CA ASN A 226 -7.39 -11.25 13.90
C ASN A 226 -7.11 -12.59 13.19
N ASP A 227 -7.72 -12.80 12.03
CA ASP A 227 -7.57 -14.03 11.23
C ASP A 227 -7.15 -13.69 9.80
N TYR A 228 -5.86 -13.85 9.55
CA TYR A 228 -5.22 -13.58 8.25
C TYR A 228 -5.53 -14.60 7.16
N SER A 229 -6.32 -15.64 7.46
CA SER A 229 -6.85 -16.56 6.44
C SER A 229 -8.13 -16.04 5.78
N LYS A 230 -8.73 -14.96 6.31
CA LYS A 230 -9.97 -14.40 5.77
C LYS A 230 -9.71 -13.54 4.54
N LYS A 231 -10.62 -13.63 3.56
CA LYS A 231 -10.56 -12.87 2.30
C LYS A 231 -10.50 -11.35 2.44
N HIS A 232 -11.01 -10.80 3.53
CA HIS A 232 -10.95 -9.37 3.83
C HIS A 232 -9.73 -8.96 4.68
N SER A 233 -8.82 -9.89 4.97
CA SER A 233 -7.67 -9.61 5.84
C SER A 233 -6.57 -8.78 5.19
N ILE A 234 -6.71 -8.44 3.90
CA ILE A 234 -5.80 -7.56 3.15
C ILE A 234 -6.67 -6.52 2.43
N PRO A 235 -6.99 -5.38 3.07
CA PRO A 235 -7.71 -4.29 2.44
C PRO A 235 -6.89 -3.64 1.31
N ASN A 236 -7.57 -3.14 0.28
CA ASN A 236 -6.97 -2.27 -0.76
C ASN A 236 -7.10 -0.77 -0.42
N ALA A 237 -7.46 -0.44 0.83
CA ALA A 237 -7.65 0.93 1.34
C ALA A 237 -6.32 1.65 1.66
N TRP A 238 -5.22 0.90 1.77
CA TRP A 238 -3.87 1.43 1.91
C TRP A 238 -2.89 0.53 1.16
N MET A 239 -2.00 1.13 0.38
CA MET A 239 -1.00 0.42 -0.40
C MET A 239 0.23 1.32 -0.53
N ALA A 240 1.42 0.75 -0.61
CA ALA A 240 2.59 1.51 -1.02
C ALA A 240 3.49 0.70 -1.94
N SER A 241 4.24 1.36 -2.81
CA SER A 241 5.18 0.64 -3.66
C SER A 241 6.30 1.51 -4.21
N THR A 242 7.46 0.89 -4.41
CA THR A 242 8.41 1.37 -5.41
C THR A 242 7.77 1.22 -6.80
N PRO A 243 8.02 2.13 -7.75
CA PRO A 243 7.42 2.04 -9.08
C PRO A 243 7.82 0.75 -9.80
N SER A 244 7.00 0.35 -10.77
CA SER A 244 7.16 -0.84 -11.62
C SER A 244 7.22 -2.18 -10.90
N HIS A 245 6.71 -2.28 -9.66
CA HIS A 245 6.56 -3.59 -9.03
C HIS A 245 5.49 -4.42 -9.78
N PRO A 246 5.83 -5.58 -10.37
CA PRO A 246 4.99 -6.30 -11.33
C PRO A 246 3.71 -6.90 -10.73
N PHE A 247 3.67 -7.10 -9.41
CA PHE A 247 2.45 -7.53 -8.70
C PHE A 247 1.23 -6.66 -9.07
N TRP A 248 1.41 -5.35 -9.23
CA TRP A 248 0.30 -4.43 -9.51
C TRP A 248 -0.35 -4.61 -10.88
N LEU A 249 0.26 -5.41 -11.77
CA LEU A 249 -0.37 -5.83 -13.03
C LEU A 249 -1.30 -7.03 -12.84
N LEU A 250 -1.17 -7.82 -11.77
CA LEU A 250 -2.03 -8.98 -11.51
C LEU A 250 -3.51 -8.60 -11.33
N PRO A 251 -3.88 -7.59 -10.51
CA PRO A 251 -5.28 -7.18 -10.38
C PRO A 251 -5.90 -6.75 -11.69
N LEU A 252 -5.16 -5.98 -12.49
CA LEU A 252 -5.64 -5.50 -13.78
C LEU A 252 -5.77 -6.64 -14.81
N ASN A 253 -4.82 -7.60 -14.82
CA ASN A 253 -4.90 -8.79 -15.66
C ASN A 253 -6.07 -9.71 -15.26
N LEU A 254 -6.39 -9.83 -13.96
CA LEU A 254 -7.56 -10.58 -13.48
C LEU A 254 -8.87 -9.96 -14.02
N VAL A 255 -8.95 -8.63 -13.99
CA VAL A 255 -10.08 -7.91 -14.59
C VAL A 255 -10.12 -8.11 -16.11
N ALA A 256 -8.97 -7.98 -16.79
CA ALA A 256 -8.85 -8.14 -18.24
C ALA A 256 -9.30 -9.52 -18.71
N SER A 257 -8.92 -10.60 -18.01
CA SER A 257 -9.32 -11.97 -18.33
C SER A 257 -10.80 -12.24 -18.07
N GLY A 258 -11.47 -11.38 -17.29
CA GLY A 258 -12.84 -11.60 -16.82
C GLY A 258 -12.96 -12.71 -15.79
N THR A 259 -11.85 -13.17 -15.22
CA THR A 259 -11.84 -14.19 -14.16
C THR A 259 -12.41 -13.61 -12.87
N LYS A 260 -13.32 -14.35 -12.23
CA LYS A 260 -14.04 -13.94 -11.02
C LYS A 260 -13.93 -15.03 -9.95
N PRO A 261 -12.81 -15.08 -9.18
CA PRO A 261 -12.53 -16.19 -8.27
C PRO A 261 -13.58 -16.38 -7.18
N TYR A 262 -14.16 -15.28 -6.71
CA TYR A 262 -15.11 -15.29 -5.60
C TYR A 262 -16.51 -14.81 -5.97
N GLY A 263 -16.67 -14.02 -7.02
CA GLY A 263 -17.96 -13.49 -7.43
C GLY A 263 -17.87 -12.23 -8.28
N ASP A 264 -19.01 -11.57 -8.50
CA ASP A 264 -19.15 -10.43 -9.41
C ASP A 264 -19.52 -9.11 -8.70
N TRP A 265 -19.30 -9.02 -7.39
CA TRP A 265 -19.45 -7.80 -6.59
C TRP A 265 -18.11 -7.04 -6.50
N PRO A 266 -18.08 -5.74 -6.13
CA PRO A 266 -16.87 -4.91 -6.18
C PRO A 266 -15.67 -5.56 -5.50
N GLU A 267 -15.87 -6.05 -4.28
CA GLU A 267 -14.81 -6.64 -3.45
C GLU A 267 -14.20 -7.90 -4.08
N ALA A 268 -14.97 -8.69 -4.84
CA ALA A 268 -14.54 -9.93 -5.48
C ALA A 268 -13.94 -9.76 -6.88
N VAL A 269 -14.18 -8.65 -7.56
CA VAL A 269 -13.66 -8.40 -8.91
C VAL A 269 -12.42 -7.51 -8.86
N THR A 270 -12.46 -6.43 -8.07
CA THR A 270 -11.43 -5.40 -8.05
C THR A 270 -10.96 -5.03 -6.64
N GLY A 271 -11.78 -5.29 -5.63
CA GLY A 271 -11.51 -4.91 -4.24
C GLY A 271 -10.77 -5.97 -3.40
N PRO A 272 -10.98 -5.98 -2.07
CA PRO A 272 -10.11 -6.70 -1.14
C PRO A 272 -10.14 -8.23 -1.28
N ASP A 273 -11.28 -8.84 -1.66
CA ASP A 273 -11.33 -10.30 -1.84
C ASP A 273 -10.47 -10.72 -3.06
N ALA A 274 -10.52 -9.94 -4.16
CA ALA A 274 -9.68 -10.17 -5.34
C ALA A 274 -8.20 -9.96 -5.01
N LEU A 275 -7.88 -8.89 -4.28
CA LEU A 275 -6.51 -8.60 -3.84
C LEU A 275 -5.97 -9.73 -2.97
N PHE A 276 -6.74 -10.22 -2.00
CA PHE A 276 -6.35 -11.35 -1.16
C PHE A 276 -6.04 -12.61 -1.98
N TYR A 277 -6.89 -12.96 -2.95
CA TYR A 277 -6.62 -14.09 -3.84
C TYR A 277 -5.27 -13.93 -4.56
N LEU A 278 -5.03 -12.75 -5.13
CA LEU A 278 -3.82 -12.47 -5.91
C LEU A 278 -2.55 -12.40 -5.07
N VAL A 279 -2.61 -11.86 -3.85
CA VAL A 279 -1.48 -11.90 -2.91
C VAL A 279 -1.09 -13.34 -2.60
N ASN A 280 -2.07 -14.21 -2.31
CA ASN A 280 -1.78 -15.62 -2.02
C ASN A 280 -1.23 -16.36 -3.24
N GLU A 281 -1.77 -16.11 -4.44
CA GLU A 281 -1.24 -16.68 -5.68
C GLU A 281 0.18 -16.18 -5.97
N TYR A 282 0.44 -14.89 -5.75
CA TYR A 282 1.77 -14.29 -5.90
C TYR A 282 2.79 -14.91 -4.96
N LEU A 283 2.49 -14.94 -3.67
CA LEU A 283 3.39 -15.48 -2.65
C LEU A 283 3.67 -16.97 -2.88
N LYS A 284 2.66 -17.73 -3.31
CA LYS A 284 2.78 -19.17 -3.54
C LYS A 284 3.53 -19.52 -4.83
N ASN A 285 3.26 -18.82 -5.93
CA ASN A 285 3.64 -19.26 -7.27
C ASN A 285 4.71 -18.39 -7.94
N TYR A 286 4.83 -17.12 -7.54
CA TYR A 286 5.52 -16.07 -8.29
C TYR A 286 6.62 -15.33 -7.51
N SER A 287 6.83 -15.66 -6.24
CA SER A 287 7.84 -15.01 -5.39
C SER A 287 8.71 -16.03 -4.63
N GLY A 288 9.83 -15.57 -4.09
CA GLY A 288 10.66 -16.33 -3.14
C GLY A 288 11.86 -17.08 -3.74
N ASN A 289 11.94 -17.24 -5.07
CA ASN A 289 13.13 -17.75 -5.76
C ASN A 289 13.14 -17.36 -7.25
N GLU A 290 14.30 -17.48 -7.89
CA GLU A 290 14.52 -17.09 -9.29
C GLU A 290 13.60 -17.83 -10.28
N ASP A 291 13.32 -19.12 -10.05
CA ASP A 291 12.40 -19.88 -10.92
C ASP A 291 10.96 -19.34 -10.82
N ALA A 292 10.53 -18.92 -9.64
CA ALA A 292 9.21 -18.32 -9.42
C ALA A 292 9.10 -16.94 -10.08
N GLU A 293 10.14 -16.11 -9.94
CA GLU A 293 10.23 -14.82 -10.60
C GLU A 293 10.21 -14.98 -12.14
N ALA A 294 11.00 -15.91 -12.69
CA ALA A 294 11.02 -16.18 -14.12
C ALA A 294 9.66 -16.67 -14.66
N ARG A 295 8.96 -17.55 -13.91
CA ARG A 295 7.59 -17.96 -14.25
C ARG A 295 6.63 -16.77 -14.25
N PHE A 296 6.81 -15.84 -13.32
CA PHE A 296 5.97 -14.66 -13.23
C PHE A 296 6.21 -13.71 -14.41
N GLY A 297 7.47 -13.44 -14.75
CA GLY A 297 7.83 -12.65 -15.92
C GLY A 297 7.26 -13.25 -17.22
N GLU A 298 7.33 -14.58 -17.38
CA GLU A 298 6.72 -15.25 -18.53
C GLU A 298 5.19 -15.15 -18.56
N TYR A 299 4.53 -15.26 -17.41
CA TYR A 299 3.09 -15.01 -17.31
C TYR A 299 2.73 -13.60 -17.79
N LEU A 300 3.45 -12.57 -17.31
CA LEU A 300 3.17 -11.17 -17.67
C LEU A 300 3.47 -10.87 -19.14
N ARG A 301 4.51 -11.47 -19.75
CA ARG A 301 4.79 -11.32 -21.19
C ARG A 301 3.66 -11.86 -22.07
N ARG A 302 2.83 -12.77 -21.55
CA ARG A 302 1.70 -13.37 -22.25
C ARG A 302 0.35 -12.75 -21.87
N SER A 303 0.32 -11.83 -20.91
CA SER A 303 -0.91 -11.23 -20.40
C SER A 303 -1.40 -10.07 -21.29
N GLU A 304 -2.62 -9.59 -21.06
CA GLU A 304 -3.20 -8.47 -21.78
C GLU A 304 -2.36 -7.20 -21.62
N LEU A 305 -1.80 -6.98 -20.43
CA LEU A 305 -0.95 -5.83 -20.08
C LEU A 305 0.55 -6.05 -20.35
N ARG A 306 0.91 -6.98 -21.24
CA ARG A 306 2.31 -7.30 -21.54
C ARG A 306 3.16 -6.09 -21.95
N GLU A 307 2.58 -5.13 -22.67
CA GLU A 307 3.31 -3.95 -23.17
C GLU A 307 3.77 -3.09 -22.00
N LEU A 308 2.87 -2.85 -21.04
CA LEU A 308 3.15 -2.10 -19.83
C LEU A 308 4.24 -2.78 -18.96
N TYR A 309 4.24 -4.11 -18.91
CA TYR A 309 5.31 -4.87 -18.25
C TYR A 309 6.64 -4.76 -19.00
N VAL A 310 6.67 -5.03 -20.31
CA VAL A 310 7.89 -5.07 -21.11
C VAL A 310 8.58 -3.70 -21.15
N GLU A 311 7.81 -2.61 -21.25
CA GLU A 311 8.33 -1.25 -21.23
C GLU A 311 8.93 -0.86 -19.87
N SER A 312 8.49 -1.48 -18.77
CA SER A 312 9.02 -1.25 -17.43
C SER A 312 10.36 -1.94 -17.14
N LEU A 313 10.77 -2.89 -18.00
CA LEU A 313 12.00 -3.65 -17.81
C LEU A 313 13.24 -2.77 -18.11
N PRO A 314 14.35 -2.93 -17.37
CA PRO A 314 15.60 -2.26 -17.69
C PRO A 314 16.08 -2.69 -19.09
N GLU A 315 16.56 -1.73 -19.91
CA GLU A 315 16.75 -1.90 -21.36
C GLU A 315 17.33 -3.24 -21.86
N LYS A 316 16.54 -3.88 -22.75
CA LYS A 316 16.85 -4.66 -23.98
C LYS A 316 18.26 -5.24 -24.17
N ASN A 317 18.80 -6.01 -23.22
CA ASN A 317 19.85 -6.98 -23.57
C ASN A 317 19.21 -8.34 -23.89
N PRO A 318 19.04 -8.72 -25.17
CA PRO A 318 18.44 -9.99 -25.57
C PRO A 318 19.28 -11.22 -25.17
N ARG A 319 20.49 -11.02 -24.61
CA ARG A 319 21.33 -12.07 -24.00
C ARG A 319 21.31 -12.08 -22.48
N ALA A 320 20.61 -11.16 -21.83
CA ALA A 320 20.38 -11.24 -20.39
C ALA A 320 19.26 -12.25 -20.12
N SER A 321 19.60 -13.53 -20.21
CA SER A 321 18.80 -14.64 -19.66
C SER A 321 18.87 -14.68 -18.12
N ALA A 322 19.42 -13.65 -17.48
CA ALA A 322 19.52 -13.48 -16.03
C ALA A 322 19.61 -11.98 -15.74
N GLY A 323 18.59 -11.41 -15.10
CA GLY A 323 18.55 -9.98 -14.78
C GLY A 323 17.15 -9.35 -14.69
N GLU A 324 16.08 -10.14 -14.52
CA GLU A 324 14.85 -9.58 -13.95
C GLU A 324 15.20 -9.06 -12.55
N ARG A 325 14.86 -7.81 -12.25
CA ARG A 325 15.12 -7.22 -10.92
C ARG A 325 14.38 -8.05 -9.88
N ARG A 326 14.95 -8.17 -8.67
CA ARG A 326 14.25 -8.83 -7.55
C ARG A 326 13.02 -8.03 -7.15
N HIS A 327 11.96 -8.74 -6.77
CA HIS A 327 10.71 -8.15 -6.32
C HIS A 327 10.33 -8.69 -4.96
N GLU A 328 9.95 -7.81 -4.05
CA GLU A 328 9.56 -8.15 -2.68
C GLU A 328 8.16 -7.66 -2.36
N MET A 329 7.42 -8.46 -1.59
CA MET A 329 6.15 -8.04 -1.01
C MET A 329 6.23 -8.09 0.52
N VAL A 330 5.96 -6.95 1.13
CA VAL A 330 5.87 -6.79 2.58
C VAL A 330 4.40 -6.73 2.99
N LEU A 331 4.00 -7.60 3.91
CA LEU A 331 2.67 -7.61 4.50
C LEU A 331 2.76 -7.13 5.95
N LEU A 332 2.34 -5.89 6.20
CA LEU A 332 2.38 -5.24 7.50
C LEU A 332 1.32 -5.83 8.45
N GLY A 333 1.62 -5.80 9.76
CA GLY A 333 0.68 -6.22 10.81
C GLY A 333 -0.52 -5.28 10.90
N LYS A 334 -1.61 -5.75 11.52
CA LYS A 334 -2.86 -4.98 11.61
C LYS A 334 -2.69 -3.66 12.33
N GLU A 335 -1.88 -3.65 13.39
CA GLU A 335 -1.58 -2.50 14.23
C GLU A 335 -0.86 -1.37 13.49
N THR A 336 -0.19 -1.67 12.37
CA THR A 336 0.60 -0.67 11.64
C THR A 336 -0.29 0.35 10.93
N ILE A 337 -1.30 -0.12 10.18
CA ILE A 337 -2.12 0.71 9.28
C ILE A 337 -3.62 0.62 9.58
N PHE A 338 -4.09 -0.55 10.04
CA PHE A 338 -5.51 -0.84 10.30
C PHE A 338 -5.73 -1.31 11.74
N PRO A 339 -5.36 -0.50 12.76
CA PRO A 339 -5.58 -0.88 14.15
C PRO A 339 -7.08 -1.07 14.46
N TYR A 340 -7.96 -0.37 13.73
CA TYR A 340 -9.41 -0.57 13.75
C TYR A 340 -9.90 -1.33 12.51
N TRP A 341 -10.83 -2.28 12.73
CA TRP A 341 -11.49 -3.01 11.65
C TRP A 341 -12.95 -3.32 11.96
N TRP A 342 -13.76 -3.50 10.91
CA TRP A 342 -15.23 -3.63 11.02
C TRP A 342 -15.75 -4.88 11.75
N GLY A 343 -14.87 -5.82 12.12
CA GLY A 343 -15.22 -6.95 12.97
C GLY A 343 -15.25 -6.62 14.46
N GLU A 344 -14.69 -5.49 14.88
CA GLU A 344 -14.78 -4.97 16.25
C GLU A 344 -16.12 -4.27 16.49
N LYS A 345 -17.18 -5.08 16.62
CA LYS A 345 -18.56 -4.58 16.75
C LYS A 345 -18.78 -3.68 17.96
N ASP A 346 -18.06 -3.93 19.04
CA ASP A 346 -18.16 -3.13 20.27
C ASP A 346 -17.60 -1.71 20.08
N LEU A 347 -16.75 -1.49 19.07
CA LEU A 347 -16.16 -0.18 18.77
C LEU A 347 -16.88 0.55 17.64
N GLU A 348 -17.82 -0.10 16.95
CA GLU A 348 -18.47 0.47 15.76
C GLU A 348 -19.20 1.79 16.06
N SER A 349 -19.79 1.94 17.25
CA SER A 349 -20.50 3.16 17.66
C SER A 349 -19.60 4.38 17.84
N VAL A 350 -18.30 4.18 18.10
CA VAL A 350 -17.31 5.23 18.37
C VAL A 350 -16.34 5.42 17.21
N CYS A 351 -15.93 4.33 16.56
CA CYS A 351 -14.88 4.33 15.55
C CYS A 351 -15.39 4.38 14.11
N ARG A 352 -16.64 3.99 13.83
CA ARG A 352 -17.14 4.04 12.44
C ARG A 352 -17.49 5.47 12.07
N ALA A 353 -16.90 5.99 11.01
CA ALA A 353 -17.07 7.37 10.54
C ALA A 353 -18.53 7.83 10.44
N GLY A 354 -19.44 6.94 10.02
CA GLY A 354 -20.87 7.20 9.86
C GLY A 354 -21.73 6.91 11.10
N ALA A 355 -21.14 6.59 12.25
CA ALA A 355 -21.89 6.39 13.50
C ALA A 355 -22.27 7.73 14.15
N GLU A 356 -23.42 7.77 14.84
CA GLU A 356 -23.88 8.97 15.57
C GLU A 356 -22.90 9.35 16.70
N GLY A 357 -22.32 8.35 17.37
CA GLY A 357 -21.34 8.52 18.44
C GLY A 357 -19.88 8.59 17.95
N PHE A 358 -19.66 8.80 16.66
CA PHE A 358 -18.32 8.83 16.08
C PHE A 358 -17.45 9.90 16.75
N ASP A 359 -16.33 9.47 17.34
CA ASP A 359 -15.33 10.33 17.96
C ASP A 359 -13.93 9.76 17.66
N PRO A 360 -13.16 10.40 16.76
CA PRO A 360 -11.85 9.90 16.33
C PRO A 360 -10.82 9.89 17.46
N GLU A 361 -10.90 10.83 18.43
CA GLU A 361 -9.95 10.87 19.55
C GLU A 361 -10.22 9.74 20.53
N THR A 362 -11.48 9.59 20.96
CA THR A 362 -11.87 8.46 21.83
C THR A 362 -11.60 7.12 21.15
N CYS A 363 -11.83 7.00 19.84
CA CYS A 363 -11.49 5.79 19.09
C CYS A 363 -9.98 5.48 19.16
N LYS A 364 -9.12 6.48 18.90
CA LYS A 364 -7.66 6.33 18.95
C LYS A 364 -7.17 5.95 20.34
N ASP A 365 -7.75 6.52 21.39
CA ASP A 365 -7.43 6.21 22.78
C ASP A 365 -7.80 4.76 23.14
N ILE A 366 -8.99 4.29 22.74
CA ILE A 366 -9.42 2.90 22.98
C ILE A 366 -8.52 1.89 22.25
N LEU A 367 -8.10 2.23 21.03
CA LEU A 367 -7.22 1.39 20.22
C LEU A 367 -5.74 1.46 20.67
N ASP A 368 -5.39 2.40 21.54
CA ASP A 368 -4.04 2.69 21.98
C ASP A 368 -3.04 2.84 20.82
N VAL A 369 -3.45 3.57 19.78
CA VAL A 369 -2.67 3.74 18.53
C VAL A 369 -1.28 4.35 18.79
N GLN A 370 -1.14 5.12 19.87
CA GLN A 370 0.13 5.70 20.27
C GLN A 370 1.11 4.65 20.78
N ALA A 371 0.68 3.77 21.70
CA ALA A 371 1.55 2.72 22.24
C ALA A 371 1.81 1.60 21.23
N LEU A 372 0.80 1.22 20.43
CA LEU A 372 0.95 0.28 19.30
C LEU A 372 1.92 0.80 18.25
N GLY A 373 2.02 2.12 18.17
CA GLY A 373 2.84 2.78 17.21
C GLY A 373 2.28 2.77 15.80
N SER A 374 0.97 2.90 15.66
CA SER A 374 0.31 2.94 14.36
C SER A 374 0.75 4.15 13.53
N TRP A 375 0.89 3.95 12.22
CA TRP A 375 1.14 5.02 11.25
C TRP A 375 -0.14 5.68 10.77
N SER A 376 -1.24 4.95 10.79
CA SER A 376 -2.56 5.45 10.42
C SER A 376 -3.67 4.65 11.09
N VAL A 377 -4.88 5.21 11.02
CA VAL A 377 -6.13 4.54 11.36
C VAL A 377 -7.15 4.84 10.26
N THR A 378 -7.98 3.86 9.92
CA THR A 378 -9.06 4.03 8.93
C THR A 378 -10.41 3.87 9.62
N TYR A 379 -11.34 4.80 9.40
CA TYR A 379 -12.62 4.86 10.11
C TYR A 379 -13.81 4.21 9.36
N TRP A 380 -13.55 3.62 8.17
CA TRP A 380 -14.51 2.85 7.38
C TRP A 380 -15.84 3.57 7.14
N SER A 381 -15.80 4.58 6.29
CA SER A 381 -16.96 5.40 5.89
C SER A 381 -18.07 4.61 5.21
N HIS A 382 -17.75 3.51 4.52
CA HIS A 382 -18.68 2.74 3.69
C HIS A 382 -19.48 3.65 2.74
N SER A 383 -18.81 4.62 2.12
CA SER A 383 -19.42 5.66 1.29
C SER A 383 -20.03 5.16 -0.02
N TRP A 384 -19.98 3.85 -0.29
CA TRP A 384 -20.55 3.19 -1.46
C TRP A 384 -21.71 2.28 -1.06
N ASN A 385 -22.77 2.32 -1.87
CA ASN A 385 -23.91 1.42 -1.75
C ASN A 385 -23.66 0.11 -2.52
N LYS A 386 -24.50 -0.90 -2.29
CA LYS A 386 -24.40 -2.23 -2.93
C LYS A 386 -24.59 -2.20 -4.46
N GLU A 387 -25.14 -1.12 -4.99
CA GLU A 387 -25.38 -0.92 -6.42
C GLU A 387 -24.20 -0.19 -7.09
N GLY A 388 -23.21 0.25 -6.30
CA GLY A 388 -21.97 0.86 -6.78
C GLY A 388 -22.02 2.37 -6.97
N GLY A 389 -23.09 3.03 -6.53
CA GLY A 389 -23.14 4.48 -6.34
C GLY A 389 -22.76 4.87 -4.92
N HIS A 390 -22.80 6.16 -4.60
CA HIS A 390 -22.61 6.58 -3.22
C HIS A 390 -23.81 6.26 -2.33
N ASP A 391 -23.57 5.96 -1.06
CA ASP A 391 -24.63 5.88 -0.05
C ASP A 391 -24.89 7.29 0.50
N GLU A 392 -25.99 7.91 0.08
CA GLU A 392 -26.36 9.28 0.47
C GLU A 392 -26.45 9.47 2.00
N GLY A 393 -26.88 8.43 2.72
CA GLY A 393 -26.95 8.45 4.19
C GLY A 393 -25.55 8.53 4.80
N HIS A 394 -24.64 7.67 4.35
CA HIS A 394 -23.25 7.70 4.81
C HIS A 394 -22.50 8.95 4.37
N LEU A 395 -22.74 9.45 3.14
CA LEU A 395 -22.16 10.71 2.66
C LEU A 395 -22.60 11.91 3.51
N SER A 396 -23.89 11.99 3.86
CA SER A 396 -24.37 13.08 4.72
C SER A 396 -23.66 13.12 6.07
N ALA A 397 -23.29 11.94 6.61
CA ALA A 397 -22.50 11.84 7.83
C ALA A 397 -21.03 12.27 7.65
N MET A 398 -20.53 12.36 6.41
CA MET A 398 -19.19 12.86 6.08
C MET A 398 -19.15 14.39 5.87
N GLU A 399 -20.30 15.05 5.70
CA GLU A 399 -20.38 16.50 5.47
C GLU A 399 -20.23 17.34 6.74
N SER A 400 -20.37 16.73 7.92
CA SER A 400 -20.23 17.43 9.19
C SER A 400 -19.01 16.94 9.97
N TRP A 401 -18.04 17.83 10.16
CA TRP A 401 -16.94 17.61 11.10
C TRP A 401 -17.27 18.31 12.42
N ILE A 402 -17.55 17.52 13.47
CA ILE A 402 -17.61 18.04 14.84
C ILE A 402 -16.24 17.79 15.47
N GLY A 403 -15.23 18.49 14.96
CA GLY A 403 -13.94 18.57 15.63
C GLY A 403 -14.09 19.39 16.90
N LEU A 404 -13.40 18.97 17.97
CA LEU A 404 -13.30 19.63 19.27
C LEU A 404 -12.77 21.08 19.17
N SER A 405 -13.61 22.00 18.71
CA SER A 405 -13.76 23.36 19.23
C SER A 405 -15.14 23.82 18.80
N GLY A 406 -16.05 23.99 19.76
CA GLY A 406 -17.44 24.34 19.47
C GLY A 406 -17.54 25.58 18.58
N LYS A 407 -17.79 25.39 17.29
CA LYS A 407 -18.40 26.35 16.35
C LYS A 407 -18.84 25.57 15.11
N LYS A 408 -20.15 25.33 15.03
CA LYS A 408 -20.85 24.95 13.81
C LYS A 408 -20.41 25.89 12.67
N LEU A 409 -19.62 25.39 11.72
CA LEU A 409 -19.54 25.99 10.39
C LEU A 409 -20.81 25.58 9.65
N LEU A 410 -21.84 26.43 9.73
CA LEU A 410 -23.02 26.30 8.87
C LEU A 410 -22.72 26.94 7.50
N PRO A 411 -23.15 26.35 6.38
CA PRO A 411 -22.99 26.93 5.05
C PRO A 411 -23.74 28.26 4.92
N GLY A 412 -23.17 29.16 4.13
CA GLY A 412 -23.50 30.58 4.07
C GLY A 412 -24.97 30.94 3.91
N ALA A 413 -25.43 31.86 4.76
CA ALA A 413 -26.60 32.71 4.50
C ALA A 413 -26.12 34.17 4.38
N THR A 414 -25.96 34.62 3.14
CA THR A 414 -25.88 36.04 2.81
C THR A 414 -27.25 36.68 3.07
N LYS A 415 -27.36 37.58 4.07
CA LYS A 415 -27.92 38.95 3.96
C LYS A 415 -28.41 39.54 5.30
N ARG A 416 -28.14 40.84 5.40
CA ARG A 416 -28.87 41.91 6.13
C ARG A 416 -28.59 42.10 7.62
N ARG A 417 -27.51 42.86 7.82
CA ARG A 417 -27.33 43.88 8.86
C ARG A 417 -28.61 44.75 8.97
N LYS A 418 -29.29 44.73 10.12
CA LYS A 418 -30.17 45.82 10.58
C LYS A 418 -29.88 46.11 12.04
N ARG A 419 -29.36 47.33 12.28
CA ARG A 419 -29.29 48.00 13.58
C ARG A 419 -30.69 48.14 14.20
N ARG A 420 -30.77 47.99 15.52
CA ARG A 420 -31.62 48.71 16.50
C ARG A 420 -31.03 48.39 17.89
N GLU A 421 -30.16 49.24 18.43
CA GLU A 421 -30.47 50.34 19.38
C GLU A 421 -31.35 49.94 20.56
N LEU A 422 -30.67 49.77 21.71
CA LEU A 422 -30.92 50.31 23.06
C LEU A 422 -32.35 50.67 23.50
N LEU A 423 -32.75 50.06 24.63
CA LEU A 423 -33.53 50.57 25.78
C LEU A 423 -33.53 49.40 26.80
N LEU A 424 -32.80 49.37 27.94
CA LEU A 424 -32.89 50.22 29.14
C LEU A 424 -34.34 50.59 29.52
N ILE A 425 -35.03 49.67 30.20
CA ILE A 425 -35.65 49.84 31.53
C ILE A 425 -35.54 48.49 32.26
#